data_AF-M2YFF9-F1
#
_entry.id   AF-M2YFF9-F1
#
_cell.length_a   1.000
_cell.length_b   1.000
_cell.length_c   1.000
_cell.angle_alpha   90.00
_cell.angle_beta   90.00
_cell.angle_gamma   90.00
#
_symmetry.space_group_name_H-M   'P 1'
#
loop_
_entity.id
_entity.type
_entity.pdbx_description
1 polymer ?
#
loop_
_entity_poly.entity_id
_entity_poly.type
_entity_poly.pdbx_seq_one_letter_code
_entity_poly.pdbx_strand_id
1 'polypeptide(L)' 'MILYTLRCSHDHHFEEWFDNSGDYDSKKDAGALTCPECGDKEVGKAIMAPNVGKGRAAAVPPPSCGTPMGCGGCPMAGSH' A
#
# COMPACT_ATOMS: atom_id res chain seq x y z
N MET A 1 17.86 13.23 7.15
CA MET A 1 17.25 12.75 8.40
C MET A 1 16.31 13.81 8.97
N ILE A 2 15.01 13.54 8.92
CA ILE A 2 13.92 14.38 9.40
C ILE A 2 13.13 13.57 10.44
N LEU A 3 12.91 14.14 11.62
CA LEU A 3 12.06 13.54 12.64
C LEU A 3 10.61 13.91 12.36
N TYR A 4 9.74 12.92 12.20
CA TYR A 4 8.30 13.13 12.14
C TYR A 4 7.61 12.50 13.33
N THR A 5 6.72 13.27 13.95
CA THR A 5 5.74 12.74 14.90
C THR A 5 4.59 12.13 14.11
N LEU A 6 4.29 10.87 14.38
CA LEU A 6 3.25 10.08 13.77
C LEU A 6 2.17 9.73 14.79
N ARG A 7 0.94 9.52 14.31
CA ARG A 7 -0.20 9.10 15.11
C ARG A 7 -0.98 8.01 14.39
N CYS A 8 -1.33 6.94 15.10
CA CYS A 8 -2.20 5.88 14.57
C CYS A 8 -3.69 6.15 14.83
N SER A 9 -4.59 5.32 14.27
CA SER A 9 -6.04 5.37 14.54
C SER A 9 -6.41 5.21 16.02
N HIS A 10 -5.53 4.62 16.83
CA HIS A 10 -5.71 4.41 18.27
C HIS A 10 -5.19 5.57 19.15
N ASP A 11 -4.82 6.70 18.55
CA ASP A 11 -4.27 7.88 19.26
C ASP A 11 -2.90 7.65 19.93
N HIS A 12 -2.16 6.62 19.50
CA HIS A 12 -0.77 6.45 19.93
C HIS A 12 0.13 7.39 19.13
N HIS A 13 0.92 8.18 19.85
CA HIS A 13 1.90 9.09 19.28
C HIS A 13 3.29 8.46 19.35
N PHE A 14 4.00 8.45 18.23
CA PHE A 14 5.36 7.92 18.17
C PHE A 14 6.19 8.71 17.18
N GLU A 15 7.51 8.60 17.30
CA GLU A 15 8.46 9.38 16.51
C GLU A 15 9.27 8.44 15.62
N GLU A 16 9.31 8.75 14.32
CA GLU A 16 10.12 7.99 13.37
C GLU A 16 11.03 8.92 12.58
N TRP A 17 12.26 8.47 12.39
CA TRP A 17 13.26 9.15 11.57
C TRP A 17 13.10 8.71 10.12
N PHE A 18 12.92 9.69 9.24
CA PHE A 18 12.88 9.48 7.81
C PHE A 18 14.12 10.09 7.17
N ASP A 19 14.58 9.52 6.07
CA ASP A 19 15.73 10.08 5.36
C ASP A 19 15.37 11.47 4.79
N ASN A 20 14.19 11.55 4.14
CA ASN A 20 13.60 12.76 3.60
C ASN A 20 12.05 12.79 3.72
N SER A 21 11.42 13.91 3.35
CA SER A 21 9.95 14.08 3.35
C SER A 21 9.20 13.15 2.38
N GLY A 22 9.80 12.75 1.26
CA GLY A 22 9.22 11.86 0.25
C GLY A 22 9.26 10.37 0.63
N ASP A 23 10.18 9.96 1.52
CA ASP A 23 10.21 8.59 2.07
C ASP A 23 8.96 8.29 2.89
N TYR A 24 8.49 9.28 3.66
CA TYR A 24 7.22 9.17 4.39
C TYR A 24 6.05 8.90 3.43
N ASP A 25 5.97 9.65 2.34
CA ASP A 25 4.84 9.57 1.41
C ASP A 25 4.80 8.20 0.73
N SER A 26 5.97 7.71 0.30
CA SER A 26 6.14 6.37 -0.28
C SER A 26 5.76 5.25 0.69
N LYS A 27 6.22 5.34 1.95
CA LYS A 27 5.89 4.35 2.99
C LYS A 27 4.41 4.36 3.38
N LYS A 28 3.78 5.55 3.38
CA LYS A 28 2.35 5.72 3.66
C LYS A 28 1.51 5.12 2.54
N ASP A 29 1.82 5.44 1.28
CA ASP A 29 1.11 4.93 0.11
C ASP A 29 1.23 3.40 0.00
N ALA A 30 2.41 2.86 0.31
CA ALA A 30 2.65 1.43 0.41
C ALA A 30 1.99 0.75 1.63
N GLY A 31 1.40 1.50 2.57
CA GLY A 31 0.85 0.95 3.82
C GLY A 31 1.89 0.24 4.70
N ALA A 32 3.17 0.63 4.56
CA ALA A 32 4.31 0.04 5.27
C ALA A 32 4.54 0.67 6.65
N LEU A 33 3.87 1.78 6.97
CA LEU A 33 3.92 2.39 8.29
C LEU A 33 3.08 1.58 9.27
N THR A 34 3.70 1.13 10.36
CA THR A 34 3.02 0.32 11.39
C THR A 34 3.29 0.92 12.76
N CYS A 35 2.25 1.05 13.56
CA CYS A 35 2.36 1.51 14.94
C CYS A 35 3.09 0.46 15.79
N PRO A 36 4.19 0.80 16.48
CA PRO A 36 4.91 -0.14 17.34
C PRO A 36 4.12 -0.52 18.60
N GLU A 37 3.16 0.30 19.01
CA GLU A 37 2.35 0.11 20.22
C GLU A 37 1.21 -0.90 20.01
N CYS A 38 0.54 -0.86 18.85
CA CYS A 38 -0.64 -1.69 18.57
C CYS A 38 -0.56 -2.53 17.29
N GLY A 39 0.44 -2.30 16.43
CA GLY A 39 0.56 -2.98 15.14
C GLY A 39 -0.39 -2.45 14.05
N ASP A 40 -1.08 -1.33 14.31
CA ASP A 40 -1.99 -0.74 13.34
C ASP A 40 -1.26 -0.08 12.15
N LYS A 41 -1.84 -0.23 10.95
CA LYS A 41 -1.25 0.26 9.69
C LYS A 41 -1.76 1.66 9.32
N GLU A 42 -2.81 2.14 9.99
CA GLU A 42 -3.41 3.45 9.74
C GLU A 42 -2.63 4.54 10.50
N VAL A 43 -1.42 4.85 10.02
CA VAL A 43 -0.53 5.85 10.62
C VAL A 43 -0.51 7.15 9.79
N GLY A 44 -0.77 8.28 10.44
CA GLY A 44 -0.73 9.63 9.85
C GLY A 44 0.34 10.53 10.50
N LYS A 45 0.74 11.62 9.82
CA LYS A 45 1.60 12.68 10.41
C LYS A 45 0.82 13.45 11.49
N ALA A 46 1.36 13.54 12.70
CA ALA A 46 0.78 14.26 13.84
C ALA A 46 1.13 15.77 13.81
N ILE A 47 1.15 16.38 12.63
CA ILE A 47 1.26 17.84 12.51
C ILE A 47 -0.17 18.37 12.59
N MET A 48 -0.46 19.26 13.54
CA MET A 48 -1.79 19.87 13.75
C MET A 48 -2.49 20.21 12.43
N ALA A 49 -3.37 19.31 11.98
CA ALA A 49 -4.27 19.53 10.85
C ALA A 49 -5.49 18.63 11.08
N PRO A 50 -6.69 19.21 11.22
CA PRO A 50 -7.89 18.46 11.52
C PRO A 50 -8.33 17.70 10.26
N ASN A 51 -8.60 16.41 10.45
CA ASN A 51 -9.45 15.59 9.59
C ASN A 51 -8.84 15.12 8.25
N VAL A 52 -8.22 13.93 8.25
CA VAL A 52 -8.11 13.11 7.04
C VAL A 52 -8.79 11.77 7.32
N GLY A 53 -10.04 11.67 6.86
CA GLY A 53 -10.86 10.49 6.95
C GLY A 53 -10.38 9.36 6.03
N LYS A 54 -10.54 8.14 6.54
CA LYS A 54 -10.57 6.83 5.87
C LYS A 54 -10.52 6.87 4.33
N GLY A 55 -9.41 6.41 3.77
CA GLY A 55 -9.34 5.86 2.41
C GLY A 55 -9.32 4.34 2.47
N ARG A 56 -10.49 3.70 2.63
CA ARG A 56 -10.63 2.28 2.31
C ARG A 56 -10.52 2.13 0.79
N ALA A 57 -9.46 1.50 0.33
CA ALA A 57 -9.45 0.72 -0.90
C ALA A 57 -8.68 -0.57 -0.54
N ALA A 58 -9.30 -1.60 0.02
CA ALA A 58 -10.13 -2.54 -0.75
C ALA A 58 -9.60 -2.75 -2.19
N ALA A 59 -8.31 -3.09 -2.33
CA ALA A 59 -7.88 -3.98 -3.40
C ALA A 59 -7.77 -5.39 -2.80
N VAL A 60 -8.93 -6.02 -2.67
CA VAL A 60 -9.03 -7.48 -2.58
C VAL A 60 -8.19 -8.03 -3.75
N PRO A 61 -7.20 -8.91 -3.55
CA PRO A 61 -6.55 -9.54 -4.69
C PRO A 61 -7.63 -10.34 -5.42
N PRO A 62 -7.93 -10.10 -6.71
CA PRO A 62 -8.65 -11.13 -7.45
C PRO A 62 -7.71 -12.35 -7.47
N PRO A 63 -8.15 -13.51 -6.96
CA PRO A 63 -7.37 -14.72 -7.08
C PRO A 63 -7.15 -15.02 -8.56
N SER A 64 -5.90 -15.28 -8.92
CA SER A 64 -5.54 -15.90 -10.19
C SER A 64 -6.34 -17.20 -10.37
N CYS A 65 -7.38 -17.12 -11.18
CA CYS A 65 -8.02 -18.25 -11.83
C CYS A 65 -7.91 -17.88 -13.32
N GLY A 66 -6.93 -18.37 -14.08
CA GLY A 66 -6.64 -19.78 -14.31
C GLY A 66 -6.66 -19.91 -15.83
N THR A 67 -5.49 -19.87 -16.46
CA THR A 67 -5.35 -20.33 -17.85
C THR A 67 -5.59 -21.83 -17.83
N PRO A 68 -6.52 -22.37 -18.64
CA PRO A 68 -6.06 -23.11 -19.81
C PRO A 68 -7.10 -23.14 -20.94
N MET A 69 -7.03 -22.18 -21.88
CA MET A 69 -7.66 -22.34 -23.19
C MET A 69 -6.66 -21.77 -24.20
N GLY A 70 -5.87 -22.59 -24.89
CA GLY A 70 -6.38 -23.50 -25.90
C GLY A 70 -6.18 -22.86 -27.26
N CYS A 71 -4.94 -22.87 -27.76
CA CYS A 71 -4.65 -22.63 -29.17
C CYS A 71 -3.76 -23.78 -29.67
N GLY A 72 -4.35 -24.98 -29.63
CA GLY A 72 -3.91 -26.10 -30.43
C GLY A 72 -4.75 -26.17 -31.69
N GLY A 73 -4.10 -26.26 -32.85
CA GLY A 73 -4.68 -26.88 -34.04
C GLY A 73 -5.32 -25.96 -35.08
N CYS A 74 -4.48 -25.23 -35.83
CA CYS A 74 -4.81 -24.88 -37.22
C CYS A 74 -3.71 -25.45 -38.14
N PRO A 75 -3.70 -26.75 -38.49
CA PRO A 75 -3.05 -27.14 -39.73
C PRO A 75 -3.95 -26.63 -40.86
N MET A 76 -3.41 -25.88 -41.83
CA MET A 76 -3.77 -25.91 -43.26
C MET A 76 -3.19 -24.69 -43.99
N ALA A 77 -2.69 -24.95 -45.21
CA ALA A 77 -2.32 -24.02 -46.29
C ALA A 77 -0.84 -23.60 -46.38
N GLY A 78 -0.05 -24.50 -46.98
CA GLY A 78 1.29 -24.24 -47.49
C GLY A 78 1.63 -25.17 -48.65
N SER A 79 0.73 -25.31 -49.62
CA SER A 79 1.09 -25.77 -50.95
C SER A 79 1.27 -24.53 -51.81
N HIS A 80 2.48 -24.35 -52.35
CA HIS A 80 2.85 -23.94 -53.71
C HIS A 80 4.37 -23.73 -53.72
#